data_AF-A0A968FWH6-F1
#
_entry.id   AF-A0A968FWH6-F1
#
_cell.length_a   1.000
_cell.length_b   1.000
_cell.length_c   1.000
_cell.angle_alpha   90.00
_cell.angle_beta   90.00
_cell.angle_gamma   90.00
#
_symmetry.space_group_name_H-M   'P 1'
#
loop_
_entity.id
_entity.type
_entity.pdbx_description
1 polymer ?
#
loop_
_entity_poly.entity_id
_entity_poly.type
_entity_poly.pdbx_seq_one_letter_code
_entity_poly.pdbx_strand_id
1 'polypeptide(L)'
;LNEENMAGMKFEAFMLKPGDMVCFDSFAPHGSGPNLTDTSRRVLYVTYNKLSAGDHRHAYYADKRKSFPPDCERDPDKEYKFRV
;
A
#
# COMPACT_ATOMS: atom_id res chain seq x y z
N LEU A 1 6.61 -8.17 9.05
CA LEU A 1 7.53 -9.24 8.61
C LEU A 1 8.90 -8.61 8.46
N ASN A 2 9.92 -9.14 9.13
CA ASN A 2 11.30 -8.71 8.94
C ASN A 2 11.99 -9.57 7.85
N GLU A 3 13.23 -9.24 7.49
CA GLU A 3 14.00 -9.99 6.48
C GLU A 3 14.16 -11.47 6.86
N GLU A 4 14.37 -11.76 8.14
CA GLU A 4 14.46 -13.12 8.68
C GLU A 4 13.16 -13.91 8.46
N ASN A 5 11.99 -13.30 8.67
CA ASN A 5 10.69 -13.93 8.41
C ASN A 5 10.46 -14.24 6.93
N MET A 6 11.13 -13.51 6.04
CA MET A 6 11.00 -13.70 4.58
C MET A 6 12.11 -14.58 4.01
N ALA A 7 13.07 -15.02 4.83
CA ALA A 7 14.19 -15.82 4.38
C ALA A 7 13.70 -17.14 3.74
N GLY A 8 14.16 -17.42 2.52
CA GLY A 8 13.77 -18.61 1.77
C GLY A 8 12.41 -18.56 1.08
N MET A 9 11.65 -17.45 1.21
CA MET A 9 10.43 -17.27 0.43
C MET A 9 10.76 -17.06 -1.05
N LYS A 10 10.01 -17.73 -1.91
CA LYS A 10 10.08 -17.53 -3.36
C LYS A 10 9.06 -16.47 -3.77
N PHE A 11 9.54 -15.33 -4.24
CA PHE A 11 8.70 -14.29 -4.82
C PHE A 11 8.48 -14.57 -6.30
N GLU A 12 7.22 -14.50 -6.75
CA GLU A 12 6.84 -14.70 -8.14
C GLU A 12 6.16 -13.44 -8.67
N ALA A 13 6.55 -13.02 -9.88
CA ALA A 13 5.96 -11.85 -10.52
C ALA A 13 4.63 -12.24 -11.18
N PHE A 14 3.58 -11.47 -10.89
CA PHE A 14 2.28 -11.60 -11.54
C PHE A 14 2.08 -10.45 -12.52
N MET A 15 2.03 -10.79 -13.81
CA MET A 15 1.79 -9.82 -14.88
C MET A 15 0.29 -9.63 -15.09
N LEU A 16 -0.15 -8.37 -15.06
CA LEU A 16 -1.55 -7.98 -15.12
C LEU A 16 -1.83 -7.10 -16.33
N LYS A 17 -3.03 -7.20 -16.88
CA LYS A 17 -3.62 -6.30 -17.87
C LYS A 17 -4.58 -5.33 -17.22
N PRO A 18 -4.91 -4.20 -17.88
CA PRO A 18 -5.97 -3.31 -17.40
C PRO A 18 -7.28 -4.09 -17.18
N GLY A 19 -7.84 -3.98 -15.97
CA GLY A 19 -9.06 -4.68 -15.56
C GLY A 19 -8.82 -5.97 -14.76
N ASP A 20 -7.60 -6.51 -14.74
CA ASP A 20 -7.28 -7.65 -13.88
C ASP A 20 -7.30 -7.23 -12.40
N MET A 21 -7.68 -8.17 -11.54
CA MET A 21 -7.71 -7.98 -10.09
C MET A 21 -6.88 -9.05 -9.39
N VAL A 22 -6.08 -8.63 -8.42
CA VAL A 22 -5.37 -9.52 -7.51
C VAL A 22 -5.94 -9.32 -6.11
N CYS A 23 -6.39 -10.42 -5.50
CA CYS A 23 -6.78 -10.46 -4.10
C CYS A 23 -5.72 -11.25 -3.33
N PHE A 24 -5.20 -10.66 -2.26
CA PHE A 24 -4.21 -11.29 -1.41
C PHE A 24 -4.51 -10.98 0.06
N ASP A 25 -4.05 -11.86 0.96
CA ASP A 25 -4.21 -11.67 2.40
C ASP A 25 -3.40 -10.48 2.90
N SER A 26 -3.89 -9.76 3.92
CA SER A 26 -3.24 -8.56 4.44
C SER A 26 -1.83 -8.81 5.00
N PHE A 27 -1.49 -10.05 5.35
CA PHE A 27 -0.18 -10.45 5.86
C PHE A 27 0.69 -11.16 4.81
N ALA A 28 0.20 -11.36 3.59
CA ALA A 28 1.02 -11.93 2.52
C ALA A 28 2.17 -10.96 2.17
N PRO A 29 3.45 -11.36 2.28
CA PRO A 29 4.54 -10.51 1.83
C PRO A 29 4.43 -10.26 0.32
N HIS A 30 4.39 -8.99 -0.05
CA HIS A 30 4.20 -8.57 -1.44
C HIS A 30 4.96 -7.25 -1.68
N GLY A 31 5.28 -7.00 -2.94
CA GLY A 31 5.96 -5.78 -3.34
C GLY A 31 6.09 -5.69 -4.85
N SER A 32 6.54 -4.54 -5.32
CA SER A 32 6.87 -4.33 -6.73
C SER A 32 8.27 -3.76 -6.84
N GLY A 33 9.04 -4.23 -7.81
CA GLY A 33 10.28 -3.57 -8.21
C GLY A 33 10.05 -2.15 -8.76
N PRO A 34 11.13 -1.37 -8.91
CA PRO A 34 11.06 -0.03 -9.47
C PRO A 34 10.45 -0.04 -10.88
N ASN A 35 9.72 1.02 -11.22
CA ASN A 35 9.25 1.23 -12.59
C ASN A 35 10.31 2.03 -13.36
N LEU A 36 11.03 1.37 -14.27
CA LEU A 36 12.08 1.98 -15.10
C LEU A 36 11.57 2.41 -16.49
N THR A 37 10.26 2.35 -16.72
CA THR A 37 9.64 2.74 -18.00
C THR A 37 9.21 4.21 -17.97
N ASP A 38 8.91 4.77 -19.15
CA ASP A 38 8.34 6.10 -19.33
C ASP A 38 6.81 6.16 -19.13
N THR A 39 6.19 5.03 -18.78
CA THR A 39 4.74 4.90 -18.59
C THR A 39 4.37 4.68 -17.13
N SER A 40 3.23 5.24 -16.70
CA SER A 40 2.74 5.05 -15.33
C SER A 40 2.06 3.70 -15.14
N ARG A 41 2.43 2.97 -14.08
CA ARG A 41 1.69 1.78 -13.58
C ARG A 41 0.61 2.23 -12.60
N ARG A 42 -0.64 2.34 -13.07
CA ARG A 42 -1.79 2.76 -12.25
C ARG A 42 -2.49 1.55 -11.63
N VAL A 43 -2.76 1.62 -10.33
CA VAL A 43 -3.43 0.54 -9.57
C VAL A 43 -4.45 1.18 -8.62
N LEU A 44 -5.63 0.57 -8.51
CA LEU A 44 -6.59 0.88 -7.45
C LEU A 44 -6.42 -0.13 -6.32
N TYR A 45 -6.00 0.34 -5.15
CA TYR A 45 -5.91 -0.48 -3.94
C TYR A 45 -7.17 -0.34 -3.11
N VAL A 46 -7.80 -1.46 -2.80
CA VAL A 46 -8.94 -1.54 -1.89
C VAL A 46 -8.66 -2.58 -0.82
N THR A 47 -8.66 -2.14 0.44
CA THR A 47 -8.47 -3.02 1.60
C THR A 47 -9.83 -3.28 2.24
N TYR A 48 -10.16 -4.55 2.42
CA TYR A 48 -11.38 -5.00 3.10
C TYR A 48 -11.01 -5.57 4.46
N ASN A 49 -11.78 -5.22 5.49
CA ASN A 49 -11.73 -5.86 6.80
C ASN A 49 -13.07 -6.53 7.13
N LYS A 50 -13.04 -7.50 8.04
CA LYS A 50 -14.28 -8.15 8.51
C LYS A 50 -15.10 -7.14 9.29
N LEU A 51 -16.43 -7.16 9.10
CA LEU A 51 -17.34 -6.33 9.90
C LEU A 51 -17.20 -6.60 11.42
N SER A 52 -16.93 -7.84 11.81
CA SER A 52 -16.68 -8.22 13.20
C SER A 52 -15.42 -7.59 13.81
N ALA A 53 -14.52 -7.06 12.98
CA ALA A 53 -13.33 -6.34 13.42
C ALA A 53 -13.58 -4.83 13.59
N GLY A 54 -14.80 -4.34 13.30
CA GLY A 54 -15.19 -2.92 13.41
C GLY A 54 -14.97 -2.11 12.13
N ASP A 55 -15.46 -0.87 12.12
CA ASP A 55 -15.22 0.10 11.03
C ASP A 55 -14.12 1.08 11.44
N HIS A 56 -12.97 0.96 10.78
CA HIS A 56 -11.78 1.79 11.05
C HIS A 56 -11.49 2.79 9.94
N ARG A 57 -12.29 2.80 8.86
CA ARG A 57 -11.94 3.51 7.63
C ARG A 57 -11.78 5.01 7.88
N HIS A 58 -12.78 5.64 8.49
CA HIS A 58 -12.76 7.08 8.72
C HIS A 58 -11.61 7.51 9.64
N ALA A 59 -11.41 6.78 10.75
CA ALA A 59 -10.32 7.06 11.68
C ALA A 59 -8.95 6.94 11.01
N TYR A 60 -8.72 5.85 10.27
CA TYR A 60 -7.47 5.62 9.54
C TYR A 60 -7.15 6.76 8.57
N TYR A 61 -8.10 7.19 7.73
CA TYR A 61 -7.83 8.26 6.76
C TYR A 61 -7.67 9.63 7.42
N ALA A 62 -8.39 9.91 8.52
CA ALA A 62 -8.20 11.14 9.27
C ALA A 62 -6.78 11.22 9.85
N ASP A 63 -6.28 10.12 10.41
CA ASP A 63 -4.94 10.07 10.98
C ASP A 63 -3.85 10.04 9.90
N LYS A 64 -4.12 9.37 8.77
CA LYS A 64 -3.20 9.38 7.62
C LYS A 64 -3.05 10.77 7.03
N ARG A 65 -4.13 11.55 6.86
CA ARG A 65 -4.04 12.94 6.39
C ARG A 65 -3.24 13.83 7.34
N LYS A 66 -3.38 13.66 8.66
CA LYS A 66 -2.60 14.43 9.65
C LYS A 66 -1.10 14.10 9.62
N SER A 67 -0.77 12.83 9.43
CA SER A 67 0.61 12.32 9.53
C SER A 67 1.37 12.29 8.21
N PHE A 68 0.67 12.08 7.09
CA PHE A 68 1.23 11.96 5.75
C PHE A 68 0.15 12.27 4.69
N PRO A 69 -0.22 13.56 4.53
CA PRO A 69 -1.26 13.96 3.59
C PRO A 69 -0.84 13.81 2.13
N PRO A 70 -1.81 13.83 1.19
CA PRO A 70 -1.55 14.01 -0.24
C PRO A 70 -0.61 15.18 -0.48
N ASP A 71 0.20 15.10 -1.53
CA ASP A 71 1.24 16.12 -1.81
C ASP A 71 0.65 17.53 -1.94
N CYS A 72 -0.57 17.66 -2.48
CA CYS A 72 -1.27 18.95 -2.60
C CYS A 72 -1.82 19.52 -1.27
N GLU A 73 -1.87 18.72 -0.21
CA GLU A 73 -2.34 19.10 1.13
C GLU A 73 -1.16 19.32 2.11
N ARG A 74 0.10 19.17 1.64
CA ARG A 74 1.28 19.30 2.50
C ARG A 74 1.63 20.75 2.76
N ASP A 75 1.93 21.03 4.01
CA ASP A 75 2.58 22.27 4.44
C ASP A 75 4.07 22.23 4.02
N PRO A 76 4.57 23.19 3.22
CA PRO A 76 5.95 23.21 2.76
C PRO A 76 6.96 23.35 3.91
N ASP A 77 6.56 23.87 5.07
CA ASP A 77 7.44 24.09 6.22
C ASP A 77 7.47 22.88 7.18
N LYS A 78 6.70 21.83 6.88
CA LYS A 78 6.58 20.65 7.74
C LYS A 78 7.19 19.40 7.12
N GLU A 79 8.00 18.71 7.91
CA GLU A 79 8.51 17.39 7.54
C GLU A 79 7.44 16.31 7.83
N TYR A 80 7.06 15.55 6.80
CA TYR A 80 6.16 14.40 6.92
C TYR A 80 6.94 13.11 6.72
N LYS A 81 6.92 12.22 7.72
CA LYS A 81 7.60 10.92 7.65
C LYS A 81 6.58 9.83 7.36
N PHE A 82 6.80 9.08 6.28
CA PHE A 82 6.02 7.89 6.01
C PHE A 82 6.33 6.83 7.08
N ARG A 83 5.27 6.31 7.72
CA ARG A 83 5.36 5.21 8.67
C ARG A 83 4.72 3.98 8.02
N VAL A 84 5.46 2.87 8.03
CA VAL A 84 5.01 1.53 7.60
C VAL A 84 4.70 0.71 8.84
#